data_AF-A0A5N1JMV2-F1
#
_entry.id   AF-A0A5N1JMV2-F1
#
_cell.length_a   1.000
_cell.length_b   1.000
_cell.length_c   1.000
_cell.angle_alpha   90.00
_cell.angle_beta   90.00
_cell.angle_gamma   90.00
#
_symmetry.space_group_name_H-M   'P 1'
#
loop_
_entity.id
_entity.type
_entity.pdbx_description
1 polymer ?
#
loop_
_entity_poly.entity_id
_entity_poly.type
_entity_poly.pdbx_seq_one_letter_code
_entity_poly.pdbx_strand_id
1 'polypeptide(L)'
;MSTIITPEDPEWLIKLVQERYAFCHPDPAQAERIHHFEQDKRHSSKDTYFSQWEEWDFEWATFKDILDNEQFERYEANLKTRIRSYEESLVQEDNGKLGELAYNQSLLANYETVLSDFFNPRSPLKLTVLFQEETKIAFLKAEYRRYLNEMKVKLLVDHFRFARTLMPNQLKITLLQHQFDYLWPDYFSFKHRMDEPTKATANYLKGKLYYIDDKIYKFVQDKFDELKSLNQENYDKYLGERPAGGVLTYGPSTPEDLREHQLMSLLLLDENKYGWWE
;
A
#
# COMPACT_ATOMS: atom_id res chain seq x y z
N MET A 1 19.67 -15.38 -23.06
CA MET A 1 20.74 -14.37 -23.26
C MET A 1 20.07 -13.13 -23.80
N SER A 2 19.75 -12.17 -22.94
CA SER A 2 19.07 -10.94 -23.33
C SER A 2 20.10 -9.97 -23.89
N THR A 3 19.95 -9.63 -25.16
CA THR A 3 20.74 -8.61 -25.85
C THR A 3 20.40 -7.26 -25.25
N ILE A 4 21.32 -6.70 -24.48
CA ILE A 4 21.35 -5.27 -24.18
C ILE A 4 21.65 -4.60 -25.53
N ILE A 5 20.64 -3.96 -26.12
CA ILE A 5 20.82 -3.11 -27.29
C ILE A 5 21.20 -1.74 -26.74
N THR A 6 22.49 -1.41 -26.74
CA THR A 6 22.97 -0.04 -26.55
C THR A 6 22.93 0.67 -27.90
N PRO A 7 22.13 1.73 -28.09
CA PRO A 7 22.28 2.61 -29.25
C PRO A 7 23.40 3.61 -28.93
N GLU A 8 24.61 3.37 -29.45
CA GLU A 8 25.78 4.26 -29.28
C GLU A 8 25.83 5.38 -30.34
N ASP A 9 24.77 5.59 -31.14
CA ASP A 9 24.72 6.67 -32.14
C ASP A 9 23.89 7.87 -31.63
N PRO A 10 24.53 9.00 -31.27
CA PRO A 10 23.85 10.21 -30.84
C PRO A 10 22.82 10.72 -31.87
N GLU A 11 23.08 10.53 -33.16
CA GLU A 11 22.17 10.98 -34.22
C GLU A 11 20.85 10.19 -34.23
N TRP A 12 20.92 8.89 -33.91
CA TRP A 12 19.73 8.05 -33.81
C TRP A 12 18.86 8.44 -32.62
N LEU A 13 19.49 8.73 -31.46
CA LEU A 13 18.79 9.18 -30.25
C LEU A 13 18.10 10.53 -30.47
N ILE A 14 18.79 11.47 -31.14
CA ILE A 14 18.22 12.77 -31.51
C ILE A 14 17.01 12.59 -32.45
N LYS A 15 17.13 11.76 -33.49
CA LYS A 15 16.00 11.49 -34.40
C LYS A 15 14.80 10.88 -33.69
N LEU A 16 15.03 9.94 -32.77
CA LEU A 16 13.96 9.33 -31.98
C LEU A 16 13.20 10.37 -31.14
N VAL A 17 13.92 11.32 -30.55
CA VAL A 17 13.31 12.44 -29.82
C VAL A 17 12.53 13.35 -30.77
N GLN A 18 13.10 13.71 -31.93
CA GLN A 18 12.41 14.51 -32.93
C GLN A 18 11.12 13.85 -33.45
N GLU A 19 11.12 12.52 -33.61
CA GLU A 19 9.93 11.76 -33.99
C GLU A 19 8.86 11.77 -32.88
N ARG A 20 9.28 11.54 -31.62
CA ARG A 20 8.36 11.53 -30.47
C ARG A 20 7.71 12.90 -30.22
N TYR A 21 8.47 13.97 -30.43
CA TYR A 21 8.03 15.35 -30.24
C TYR A 21 7.81 16.08 -31.58
N ALA A 22 7.47 15.34 -32.65
CA ALA A 22 7.34 15.89 -33.99
C ALA A 22 6.33 17.05 -34.09
N PHE A 23 5.31 17.08 -33.23
CA PHE A 23 4.32 18.16 -33.15
C PHE A 23 4.90 19.50 -32.68
N CYS A 24 6.08 19.51 -32.04
CA CYS A 24 6.82 20.71 -31.67
C CYS A 24 7.93 21.05 -32.66
N HIS A 25 8.27 20.16 -33.61
CA HIS A 25 9.38 20.30 -34.55
C HIS A 25 10.70 20.76 -33.87
N PRO A 26 11.22 20.05 -32.85
CA PRO A 26 12.46 20.45 -32.19
C PRO A 26 13.64 20.32 -33.17
N ASP A 27 14.52 21.32 -33.16
CA ASP A 27 15.79 21.23 -33.88
C ASP A 27 16.74 20.20 -33.21
N PRO A 28 17.86 19.81 -33.86
CA PRO A 28 18.76 18.81 -33.30
C PRO A 28 19.33 19.16 -31.91
N ALA A 29 19.63 20.43 -31.64
CA ALA A 29 20.18 20.87 -30.35
C ALA A 29 19.11 20.85 -29.26
N GLN A 30 17.87 21.23 -29.59
CA GLN A 30 16.72 21.10 -28.70
C GLN A 30 16.42 19.63 -28.38
N ALA A 31 16.44 18.77 -29.40
CA ALA A 31 16.22 17.34 -29.25
C ALA A 31 17.30 16.65 -28.39
N GLU A 32 18.56 17.05 -28.52
CA GLU A 32 19.64 16.58 -27.63
C GLU A 32 19.37 16.97 -26.17
N ARG A 33 18.96 18.22 -25.89
CA ARG A 33 18.59 18.66 -24.54
C ARG A 33 17.38 17.92 -23.98
N ILE A 34 16.36 17.66 -24.80
CA ILE A 34 15.20 16.84 -24.41
C ILE A 34 15.64 15.41 -24.10
N HIS A 35 16.57 14.85 -24.87
CA HIS A 35 17.12 13.53 -24.60
C HIS A 35 17.76 13.46 -23.21
N HIS A 36 18.55 14.47 -22.83
CA HIS A 36 19.13 14.55 -21.49
C HIS A 36 18.05 14.57 -20.39
N PHE A 37 16.99 15.36 -20.57
CA PHE A 37 15.82 15.32 -19.67
C PHE A 37 15.23 13.91 -19.55
N GLU A 38 15.06 13.18 -20.67
CA GLU A 38 14.52 11.81 -20.63
C GLU A 38 15.45 10.85 -19.87
N GLN A 39 16.76 11.08 -19.90
CA GLN A 39 17.72 10.33 -19.09
C GLN A 39 17.59 10.68 -17.62
N ASP A 40 17.55 11.97 -17.26
CA ASP A 40 17.40 12.42 -15.87
C ASP A 40 16.12 11.85 -15.24
N LYS A 41 15.02 11.83 -15.99
CA LYS A 41 13.76 11.20 -15.57
C LYS A 41 13.90 9.71 -15.25
N ARG A 42 14.75 8.98 -15.99
CA ARG A 42 14.98 7.54 -15.83
C ARG A 42 15.90 7.20 -14.66
N HIS A 43 16.59 8.19 -14.08
CA HIS A 43 17.38 8.01 -12.86
C HIS A 43 16.43 7.94 -11.64
N SER A 44 15.66 6.86 -11.52
CA SER A 44 14.93 6.58 -10.30
C SER A 44 15.86 5.92 -9.27
N SER A 45 15.79 6.40 -8.03
CA SER A 45 16.38 5.67 -6.89
C SER A 45 15.32 4.70 -6.35
N LYS A 46 15.75 3.67 -5.61
CA LYS A 46 14.80 2.74 -4.95
C LYS A 46 13.82 3.45 -4.01
N ASP A 47 14.20 4.64 -3.51
CA ASP A 47 13.47 5.36 -2.47
C ASP A 47 12.81 6.65 -2.98
N THR A 48 13.13 7.08 -4.22
CA THR A 48 12.62 8.32 -4.81
C THR A 48 12.31 8.13 -6.29
N TYR A 49 11.03 8.29 -6.64
CA TYR A 49 10.51 8.29 -8.00
C TYR A 49 9.45 9.39 -8.13
N PHE A 50 9.27 9.92 -9.34
CA PHE A 50 8.25 10.92 -9.63
C PHE A 50 6.85 10.30 -9.71
N SER A 51 5.83 11.03 -9.26
CA SER A 51 4.46 10.78 -9.68
C SER A 51 4.24 11.26 -11.11
N GLN A 52 3.19 10.76 -11.78
CA GLN A 52 2.85 11.21 -13.14
C GLN A 52 2.68 12.74 -13.22
N TRP A 53 2.14 13.35 -12.17
CA TRP A 53 1.98 14.80 -12.05
C TRP A 53 3.32 15.52 -11.93
N GLU A 54 4.19 15.02 -11.06
CA GLU A 54 5.53 15.60 -10.87
C GLU A 54 6.40 15.41 -12.13
N GLU A 55 6.24 14.30 -12.86
CA GLU A 55 6.88 14.12 -14.17
C GLU A 55 6.45 15.21 -15.15
N TRP A 56 5.16 15.55 -15.22
CA TRP A 56 4.67 16.60 -16.10
C TRP A 56 5.09 18.00 -15.65
N ASP A 57 5.12 18.28 -14.35
CA ASP A 57 5.61 19.54 -13.82
C ASP A 57 7.11 19.72 -14.15
N PHE A 58 7.89 18.64 -14.03
CA PHE A 58 9.31 18.63 -14.40
C PHE A 58 9.52 18.75 -15.92
N GLU A 59 8.72 18.04 -16.73
CA GLU A 59 8.73 18.14 -18.19
C GLU A 59 8.40 19.56 -18.64
N TRP A 60 7.34 20.17 -18.09
CA TRP A 60 6.92 21.53 -18.41
C TRP A 60 8.00 22.55 -18.06
N ALA A 61 8.58 22.47 -16.85
CA ALA A 61 9.64 23.38 -16.43
C ALA A 61 10.87 23.29 -17.33
N THR A 62 11.26 22.08 -17.71
CA THR A 62 12.42 21.83 -18.56
C THR A 62 12.18 22.27 -20.00
N PHE A 63 11.00 21.99 -20.55
CA PHE A 63 10.70 22.29 -21.95
C PHE A 63 10.54 23.79 -22.20
N LYS A 64 10.12 24.55 -21.19
CA LYS A 64 10.06 26.01 -21.24
C LYS A 64 11.44 26.64 -21.50
N ASP A 65 12.51 25.99 -21.04
CA ASP A 65 13.89 26.46 -21.21
C ASP A 65 14.57 25.91 -22.48
N ILE A 66 13.96 24.92 -23.14
CA ILE A 66 14.50 24.27 -24.35
C ILE A 66 13.84 24.80 -25.62
N LEU A 67 12.52 24.89 -25.60
CA LEU A 67 11.70 25.26 -26.76
C LEU A 67 11.59 26.78 -26.91
N ASP A 68 11.42 27.25 -28.14
CA ASP A 68 10.99 28.64 -28.35
C ASP A 68 9.51 28.82 -27.96
N ASN A 69 9.04 30.08 -27.93
CA ASN A 69 7.69 30.39 -27.48
C ASN A 69 6.60 29.67 -28.30
N GLU A 70 6.74 29.59 -29.63
CA GLU A 70 5.72 29.00 -30.50
C GLU A 70 5.69 27.46 -30.37
N GLN A 71 6.88 26.85 -30.29
CA GLN A 71 7.04 25.42 -30.00
C GLN A 71 6.50 25.06 -28.62
N PHE A 72 6.75 25.91 -27.62
CA PHE A 72 6.28 25.70 -26.25
C PHE A 72 4.75 25.85 -26.14
N GLU A 73 4.14 26.77 -26.87
CA GLU A 73 2.67 26.88 -26.94
C GLU A 73 2.04 25.60 -27.52
N ARG A 74 2.62 25.04 -28.59
CA ARG A 74 2.19 23.73 -29.14
C ARG A 74 2.36 22.60 -28.13
N TYR A 75 3.48 22.60 -27.40
CA TYR A 75 3.76 21.65 -26.34
C TYR A 75 2.70 21.72 -25.24
N GLU A 76 2.43 22.92 -24.72
CA GLU A 76 1.50 23.12 -23.63
C GLU A 76 0.07 22.71 -24.02
N ALA A 77 -0.34 22.99 -25.26
CA ALA A 77 -1.62 22.53 -25.79
C ALA A 77 -1.70 20.99 -25.81
N ASN A 78 -0.66 20.30 -26.27
CA ASN A 78 -0.59 18.84 -26.25
C ASN A 78 -0.61 18.27 -24.82
N LEU A 79 0.17 18.87 -23.90
CA LEU A 79 0.22 18.45 -22.51
C LEU A 79 -1.15 18.59 -21.83
N LYS A 80 -1.87 19.69 -22.07
CA LYS A 80 -3.24 19.88 -21.56
C LYS A 80 -4.19 18.78 -22.04
N THR A 81 -4.08 18.34 -23.30
CA THR A 81 -4.85 17.21 -23.81
C THR A 81 -4.49 15.90 -23.09
N ARG A 82 -3.19 15.60 -22.93
CA ARG A 82 -2.71 14.40 -22.23
C ARG A 82 -3.18 14.37 -20.77
N ILE A 83 -3.07 15.49 -20.06
CA ILE A 83 -3.55 15.65 -18.69
C ILE A 83 -5.04 15.32 -18.62
N ARG A 84 -5.86 15.95 -19.47
CA ARG A 84 -7.31 15.72 -19.47
C ARG A 84 -7.67 14.25 -19.73
N SER A 85 -7.05 13.62 -20.72
CA SER A 85 -7.29 12.20 -21.00
C SER A 85 -6.89 11.30 -19.83
N TYR A 86 -5.82 11.64 -19.13
CA TYR A 86 -5.41 10.91 -17.93
C TYR A 86 -6.40 11.12 -16.77
N GLU A 87 -6.86 12.35 -16.52
CA GLU A 87 -7.88 12.63 -15.52
C GLU A 87 -9.17 11.83 -15.78
N GLU A 88 -9.64 11.82 -17.03
CA GLU A 88 -10.79 11.02 -17.46
C GLU A 88 -10.55 9.51 -17.22
N SER A 89 -9.34 9.02 -17.50
CA SER A 89 -8.98 7.62 -17.24
C SER A 89 -8.98 7.25 -15.75
N LEU A 90 -8.49 8.13 -14.88
CA LEU A 90 -8.47 7.92 -13.42
C LEU A 90 -9.89 7.86 -12.86
N VAL A 91 -10.76 8.77 -13.32
CA VAL A 91 -12.17 8.78 -12.91
C VAL A 91 -12.90 7.52 -13.40
N GLN A 92 -12.64 7.09 -14.64
CA GLN A 92 -13.22 5.86 -15.17
C GLN A 92 -12.77 4.63 -14.38
N GLU A 93 -11.47 4.53 -14.07
CA GLU A 93 -10.93 3.45 -13.25
C GLU A 93 -11.56 3.46 -11.84
N ASP A 94 -11.67 4.62 -11.21
CA ASP A 94 -12.25 4.75 -9.87
C ASP A 94 -13.73 4.35 -9.82
N ASN A 95 -14.50 4.65 -10.88
CA ASN A 95 -15.89 4.21 -11.00
C ASN A 95 -16.02 2.68 -11.12
N GLY A 96 -15.00 2.01 -11.67
CA GLY A 96 -14.93 0.54 -11.72
C GLY A 96 -14.77 -0.13 -10.35
N LYS A 97 -14.45 0.62 -9.29
CA LYS A 97 -14.11 0.08 -7.96
C LYS A 97 -15.28 -0.13 -7.02
N LEU A 98 -16.52 0.12 -7.45
CA LEU A 98 -17.70 -0.01 -6.58
C LEU A 98 -17.88 -1.42 -6.00
N GLY A 99 -17.59 -2.47 -6.79
CA GLY A 99 -17.64 -3.86 -6.31
C GLY A 99 -16.57 -4.15 -5.25
N GLU A 100 -15.35 -3.67 -5.48
CA GLU A 100 -14.24 -3.77 -4.52
C GLU A 100 -14.53 -3.00 -3.23
N LEU A 101 -15.17 -1.84 -3.33
CA LEU A 101 -15.60 -1.06 -2.17
C LEU A 101 -16.60 -1.85 -1.32
N ALA A 102 -17.65 -2.40 -1.94
CA ALA A 102 -18.65 -3.21 -1.24
C ALA A 102 -18.04 -4.48 -0.62
N TYR A 103 -17.09 -5.12 -1.33
CA TYR A 103 -16.34 -6.25 -0.81
C TYR A 103 -15.58 -5.90 0.47
N ASN A 104 -14.81 -4.80 0.48
CA ASN A 104 -14.01 -4.40 1.64
C ASN A 104 -14.89 -3.97 2.83
N GLN A 105 -16.03 -3.31 2.58
CA GLN A 105 -17.01 -3.00 3.63
C GLN A 105 -17.59 -4.26 4.29
N SER A 106 -17.98 -5.25 3.47
CA SER A 106 -18.48 -6.54 3.96
C SER A 106 -17.40 -7.35 4.68
N LEU A 107 -16.15 -7.24 4.20
CA LEU A 107 -15.00 -7.87 4.83
C LEU A 107 -14.78 -7.32 6.25
N LEU A 108 -14.91 -6.01 6.48
CA LEU A 108 -14.83 -5.43 7.84
C LEU A 108 -15.89 -6.00 8.77
N ALA A 109 -17.14 -6.14 8.30
CA ALA A 109 -18.22 -6.71 9.09
C ALA A 109 -17.93 -8.17 9.52
N ASN A 110 -17.32 -8.97 8.65
CA ASN A 110 -16.89 -10.33 8.99
C ASN A 110 -15.84 -10.33 10.12
N TYR A 111 -14.83 -9.46 10.02
CA TYR A 111 -13.81 -9.32 11.06
C TYR A 111 -14.43 -8.91 12.39
N GLU A 112 -15.33 -7.93 12.41
CA GLU A 112 -15.99 -7.48 13.64
C GLU A 112 -16.81 -8.59 14.31
N THR A 113 -17.47 -9.43 13.50
CA THR A 113 -18.24 -10.59 14.00
C THR A 113 -17.32 -11.56 14.73
N VAL A 114 -16.21 -11.96 14.10
CA VAL A 114 -15.25 -12.92 14.65
C VAL A 114 -14.50 -12.35 15.87
N LEU A 115 -14.15 -11.06 15.84
CA LEU A 115 -13.40 -10.40 16.91
C LEU A 115 -14.16 -10.32 18.23
N SER A 116 -15.49 -10.27 18.19
CA SER A 116 -16.32 -10.21 19.40
C SER A 116 -16.05 -11.37 20.38
N ASP A 117 -15.69 -12.54 19.86
CA ASP A 117 -15.38 -13.72 20.67
C ASP A 117 -14.06 -13.61 21.43
N PHE A 118 -13.10 -12.81 20.93
CA PHE A 118 -11.82 -12.59 21.59
C PHE A 118 -11.96 -11.73 22.85
N PHE A 119 -12.92 -10.81 22.85
CA PHE A 119 -13.19 -9.91 23.99
C PHE A 119 -14.17 -10.50 25.02
N ASN A 120 -14.82 -11.62 24.68
CA ASN A 120 -15.77 -12.30 25.56
C ASN A 120 -15.14 -12.61 26.93
N PRO A 121 -15.78 -12.24 28.07
CA PRO A 121 -15.29 -12.58 29.40
C PRO A 121 -15.04 -14.07 29.65
N ARG A 122 -15.71 -14.95 28.89
CA ARG A 122 -15.55 -16.41 28.95
C ARG A 122 -14.46 -16.94 28.01
N SER A 123 -13.78 -16.06 27.27
CA SER A 123 -12.70 -16.44 26.36
C SER A 123 -11.55 -17.09 27.13
N PRO A 124 -10.94 -18.16 26.59
CA PRO A 124 -9.77 -18.81 27.21
C PRO A 124 -8.58 -17.85 27.36
N LEU A 125 -8.60 -16.71 26.68
CA LEU A 125 -7.56 -15.67 26.71
C LEU A 125 -7.42 -14.99 28.07
N LYS A 126 -8.52 -14.77 28.80
CA LYS A 126 -8.49 -14.01 30.06
C LYS A 126 -7.77 -14.72 31.21
N LEU A 127 -7.48 -16.01 31.06
CA LEU A 127 -6.83 -16.84 32.09
C LEU A 127 -5.32 -16.98 31.87
N THR A 128 -4.73 -16.24 30.93
CA THR A 128 -3.35 -16.47 30.49
C THR A 128 -2.36 -15.54 31.18
N VAL A 129 -1.20 -16.09 31.55
CA VAL A 129 -0.06 -15.36 32.15
C VAL A 129 0.47 -14.25 31.23
N LEU A 130 0.15 -14.32 29.93
CA LEU A 130 0.48 -13.31 28.92
C LEU A 130 0.11 -11.90 29.32
N PHE A 131 -1.09 -11.73 29.86
CA PHE A 131 -1.63 -10.41 30.19
C PHE A 131 -1.04 -9.84 31.49
N GLN A 132 -0.15 -10.56 32.19
CA GLN A 132 0.50 -10.08 33.42
C GLN A 132 1.62 -9.06 33.13
N GLU A 133 2.15 -8.99 31.91
CA GLU A 133 3.18 -8.02 31.49
C GLU A 133 2.53 -6.70 31.02
N GLU A 134 1.53 -6.22 31.74
CA GLU A 134 0.65 -5.11 31.34
C GLU A 134 1.42 -3.88 30.86
N THR A 135 2.48 -3.48 31.56
CA THR A 135 3.28 -2.30 31.19
C THR A 135 3.99 -2.47 29.85
N LYS A 136 4.54 -3.66 29.56
CA LYS A 136 5.23 -3.94 28.28
C LYS A 136 4.24 -4.07 27.14
N ILE A 137 3.08 -4.66 27.40
CA ILE A 137 1.99 -4.75 26.43
C ILE A 137 1.45 -3.35 26.12
N ALA A 138 1.18 -2.54 27.15
CA ALA A 138 0.72 -1.16 26.97
C ALA A 138 1.72 -0.32 26.17
N PHE A 139 3.02 -0.46 26.45
CA PHE A 139 4.07 0.16 25.66
C PHE A 139 4.01 -0.30 24.20
N LEU A 140 3.97 -1.62 23.94
CA LEU A 140 3.94 -2.15 22.58
C LEU A 140 2.69 -1.72 21.81
N LYS A 141 1.53 -1.66 22.47
CA LYS A 141 0.28 -1.12 21.90
C LYS A 141 0.39 0.36 21.57
N ALA A 142 1.02 1.17 22.43
CA ALA A 142 1.25 2.59 22.15
C ALA A 142 2.13 2.78 20.91
N GLU A 143 3.18 1.96 20.76
CA GLU A 143 4.04 1.95 19.58
C GLU A 143 3.32 1.47 18.33
N TYR A 144 2.48 0.45 18.44
CA TYR A 144 1.64 0.01 17.33
C TYR A 144 0.65 1.09 16.89
N ARG A 145 0.05 1.82 17.84
CA ARG A 145 -0.82 2.98 17.53
C ARG A 145 -0.08 4.07 16.76
N ARG A 146 1.17 4.36 17.14
CA ARG A 146 2.04 5.30 16.43
C ARG A 146 2.27 4.83 14.99
N TYR A 147 2.64 3.56 14.82
CA TYR A 147 2.79 2.92 13.50
C TYR A 147 1.51 3.04 12.64
N LEU A 148 0.34 2.74 13.19
CA LEU A 148 -0.95 2.85 12.48
C LEU A 148 -1.23 4.28 11.99
N ASN A 149 -0.93 5.29 12.82
CA ASN A 149 -1.11 6.69 12.46
C ASN A 149 -0.14 7.14 11.36
N GLU A 150 1.13 6.74 11.46
CA GLU A 150 2.14 7.01 10.42
C GLU A 150 1.75 6.37 9.09
N MET A 151 1.24 5.13 9.13
CA MET A 151 0.75 4.45 7.95
C MET A 151 -0.47 5.16 7.33
N LYS A 152 -1.44 5.59 8.16
CA LYS A 152 -2.60 6.37 7.67
C LYS A 152 -2.14 7.65 6.95
N VAL A 153 -1.21 8.39 7.55
CA VAL A 153 -0.65 9.61 6.94
C VAL A 153 0.03 9.28 5.61
N LYS A 154 0.85 8.23 5.56
CA LYS A 154 1.50 7.80 4.32
C LYS A 154 0.49 7.47 3.22
N LEU A 155 -0.55 6.68 3.53
CA LEU A 155 -1.59 6.31 2.56
C LEU A 155 -2.33 7.55 2.02
N LEU A 156 -2.60 8.54 2.87
CA LEU A 156 -3.21 9.81 2.45
C LEU A 156 -2.27 10.63 1.55
N VAL A 157 -1.01 10.78 1.94
CA VAL A 157 0.00 11.51 1.15
C VAL A 157 0.17 10.85 -0.22
N ASP A 158 0.35 9.53 -0.26
CA ASP A 158 0.49 8.78 -1.50
C ASP A 158 -0.76 8.95 -2.37
N HIS A 159 -1.97 8.83 -1.79
CA HIS A 159 -3.20 9.06 -2.53
C HIS A 159 -3.25 10.44 -3.21
N PHE A 160 -3.04 11.52 -2.46
CA PHE A 160 -3.11 12.86 -3.03
C PHE A 160 -1.96 13.17 -4.00
N ARG A 161 -0.80 12.52 -3.81
CA ARG A 161 0.35 12.65 -4.71
C ARG A 161 0.13 11.98 -6.07
N PHE A 162 -0.53 10.82 -6.11
CA PHE A 162 -0.72 10.05 -7.35
C PHE A 162 -2.09 10.23 -7.99
N ALA A 163 -3.16 10.29 -7.18
CA ALA A 163 -4.54 10.33 -7.65
C ALA A 163 -5.23 11.69 -7.45
N ARG A 164 -4.62 12.61 -6.69
CA ARG A 164 -5.20 13.91 -6.31
C ARG A 164 -6.61 13.72 -5.73
N THR A 165 -7.64 14.30 -6.33
CA THR A 165 -9.05 14.15 -5.92
C THR A 165 -9.86 13.29 -6.88
N LEU A 166 -9.20 12.63 -7.85
CA LEU A 166 -9.85 12.00 -9.00
C LEU A 166 -10.27 10.56 -8.73
N MET A 167 -9.72 9.92 -7.69
CA MET A 167 -10.03 8.53 -7.33
C MET A 167 -10.55 8.35 -5.89
N PRO A 168 -11.68 8.98 -5.52
CA PRO A 168 -12.19 8.92 -4.16
C PRO A 168 -12.57 7.50 -3.69
N ASN A 169 -12.99 6.59 -4.58
CA ASN A 169 -13.31 5.22 -4.18
C ASN A 169 -12.05 4.41 -3.87
N GLN A 170 -10.96 4.60 -4.62
CA GLN A 170 -9.66 4.02 -4.30
C GLN A 170 -9.18 4.48 -2.91
N LEU A 171 -9.34 5.76 -2.56
CA LEU A 171 -9.01 6.24 -1.22
C LEU A 171 -9.83 5.52 -0.16
N LYS A 172 -11.15 5.42 -0.35
CA LYS A 172 -12.03 4.71 0.59
C LYS A 172 -11.60 3.27 0.76
N ILE A 173 -11.36 2.53 -0.32
CA ILE A 173 -10.88 1.14 -0.28
C ILE A 173 -9.57 1.05 0.52
N THR A 174 -8.62 1.93 0.23
CA THR A 174 -7.31 1.95 0.91
C THR A 174 -7.47 2.20 2.42
N LEU A 175 -8.38 3.10 2.82
CA LEU A 175 -8.67 3.37 4.23
C LEU A 175 -9.43 2.22 4.91
N LEU A 176 -10.34 1.56 4.22
CA LEU A 176 -11.02 0.34 4.73
C LEU A 176 -10.01 -0.80 4.91
N GLN A 177 -9.06 -0.94 3.98
CA GLN A 177 -7.98 -1.92 4.10
C GLN A 177 -7.09 -1.62 5.30
N HIS A 178 -6.70 -0.36 5.49
CA HIS A 178 -5.97 0.08 6.68
C HIS A 178 -6.75 -0.14 7.97
N GLN A 179 -8.09 -0.03 7.94
CA GLN A 179 -8.95 -0.29 9.09
C GLN A 179 -8.87 -1.76 9.57
N PHE A 180 -8.53 -2.72 8.70
CA PHE A 180 -8.26 -4.10 9.15
C PHE A 180 -7.12 -4.16 10.15
N ASP A 181 -6.09 -3.33 10.01
CA ASP A 181 -4.94 -3.32 10.92
C ASP A 181 -5.28 -2.78 12.33
N TYR A 182 -6.42 -2.10 12.48
CA TYR A 182 -6.97 -1.68 13.77
C TYR A 182 -7.83 -2.79 14.41
N LEU A 183 -8.43 -3.64 13.57
CA LEU A 183 -9.28 -4.75 13.97
C LEU A 183 -8.45 -5.98 14.36
N TRP A 184 -7.58 -6.44 13.45
CA TRP A 184 -6.63 -7.50 13.69
C TRP A 184 -5.21 -6.98 13.39
N PRO A 185 -4.40 -6.73 14.43
CA PRO A 185 -3.11 -6.08 14.24
C PRO A 185 -2.19 -6.83 13.27
N ASP A 186 -1.59 -6.13 12.30
CA ASP A 186 -0.55 -6.72 11.45
C ASP A 186 0.82 -6.61 12.13
N TYR A 187 1.10 -7.57 13.02
CA TYR A 187 2.40 -7.67 13.67
C TYR A 187 3.54 -7.90 12.68
N PHE A 188 3.28 -8.57 11.54
CA PHE A 188 4.34 -8.90 10.60
C PHE A 188 4.92 -7.62 9.98
N SER A 189 4.04 -6.74 9.48
CA SER A 189 4.48 -5.43 8.96
C SER A 189 5.04 -4.54 10.07
N PHE A 190 4.43 -4.51 11.25
CA PHE A 190 4.90 -3.69 12.37
C PHE A 190 6.32 -4.07 12.81
N LYS A 191 6.63 -5.37 12.90
CA LYS A 191 7.95 -5.91 13.29
C LYS A 191 9.09 -5.34 12.45
N HIS A 192 8.86 -5.09 11.16
CA HIS A 192 9.86 -4.53 10.26
C HIS A 192 10.11 -3.03 10.47
N ARG A 193 9.23 -2.32 11.21
CA ARG A 193 9.32 -0.87 11.45
C ARG A 193 9.67 -0.48 12.88
N MET A 194 9.75 -1.44 13.79
CA MET A 194 10.09 -1.18 15.18
C MET A 194 11.48 -0.53 15.31
N ASP A 195 11.62 0.40 16.24
CA ASP A 195 12.93 0.82 16.74
C ASP A 195 13.53 -0.22 17.71
N GLU A 196 14.80 -0.06 18.08
CA GLU A 196 15.50 -1.03 18.92
C GLU A 196 14.84 -1.26 20.30
N PRO A 197 14.36 -0.24 21.04
CA PRO A 197 13.60 -0.44 22.27
C PRO A 197 12.30 -1.23 22.06
N THR A 198 11.57 -0.95 20.99
CA THR A 198 10.33 -1.65 20.65
C THR A 198 10.61 -3.10 20.28
N LYS A 199 11.65 -3.36 19.48
CA LYS A 199 12.11 -4.74 19.16
C LYS A 199 12.49 -5.51 20.41
N ALA A 200 13.24 -4.90 21.33
CA ALA A 200 13.65 -5.56 22.57
C ALA A 200 12.44 -5.98 23.41
N THR A 201 11.44 -5.09 23.53
CA THR A 201 10.19 -5.38 24.24
C THR A 201 9.37 -6.47 23.55
N ALA A 202 9.22 -6.40 22.22
CA ALA A 202 8.53 -7.42 21.43
C ALA A 202 9.21 -8.79 21.55
N ASN A 203 10.55 -8.86 21.49
CA ASN A 203 11.31 -10.09 21.65
C ASN A 203 11.15 -10.71 23.06
N TYR A 204 11.12 -9.87 24.10
CA TYR A 204 10.84 -10.33 25.46
C TYR A 204 9.45 -10.98 25.55
N LEU A 205 8.41 -10.31 25.03
CA LEU A 205 7.04 -10.83 25.03
C LEU A 205 6.90 -12.09 24.18
N LYS A 206 7.56 -12.13 23.01
CA LYS A 206 7.64 -13.32 22.16
C LYS A 206 8.19 -14.53 22.92
N GLY A 207 9.24 -14.35 23.73
CA GLY A 207 9.78 -15.42 24.56
C GLY A 207 8.77 -15.98 25.56
N LYS A 208 7.83 -15.16 26.04
CA LYS A 208 6.72 -15.59 26.91
C LYS A 208 5.63 -16.32 26.12
N LEU A 209 5.37 -15.91 24.87
CA LEU A 209 4.37 -16.54 23.99
C LEU A 209 4.70 -17.99 23.63
N TYR A 210 5.98 -18.38 23.65
CA TYR A 210 6.40 -19.76 23.39
C TYR A 210 5.73 -20.77 24.32
N TYR A 211 5.42 -20.36 25.56
CA TYR A 211 4.83 -21.22 26.59
C TYR A 211 3.30 -21.18 26.63
N ILE A 212 2.65 -20.59 25.62
CA ILE A 212 1.19 -20.61 25.51
C ILE A 212 0.68 -22.04 25.34
N ASP A 213 -0.35 -22.37 26.11
CA ASP A 213 -1.12 -23.61 25.96
C ASP A 213 -1.67 -23.71 24.53
N ASP A 214 -1.40 -24.84 23.86
CA ASP A 214 -1.88 -25.11 22.51
C ASP A 214 -3.41 -24.99 22.36
N LYS A 215 -4.18 -25.07 23.45
CA LYS A 215 -5.62 -24.78 23.45
C LYS A 215 -5.96 -23.34 23.06
N ILE A 216 -5.15 -22.38 23.49
CA ILE A 216 -5.34 -20.96 23.15
C ILE A 216 -5.01 -20.76 21.68
N TYR A 217 -3.88 -21.31 21.23
CA TYR A 217 -3.48 -21.22 19.84
C TYR A 217 -4.52 -21.88 18.92
N LYS A 218 -5.06 -23.04 19.32
CA LYS A 218 -6.15 -23.71 18.63
C LYS A 218 -7.42 -22.86 18.56
N PHE A 219 -7.82 -22.19 19.65
CA PHE A 219 -8.95 -21.26 19.63
C PHE A 219 -8.75 -20.14 18.60
N VAL A 220 -7.53 -19.57 18.52
CA VAL A 220 -7.20 -18.57 17.49
C VAL A 220 -7.32 -19.18 16.09
N GLN A 221 -6.77 -20.37 15.85
CA GLN A 221 -6.85 -21.06 14.56
C GLN A 221 -8.30 -21.31 14.14
N ASP A 222 -9.13 -21.85 15.04
CA ASP A 222 -10.54 -22.15 14.76
C ASP A 222 -11.30 -20.87 14.33
N LYS A 223 -11.01 -19.73 14.96
CA LYS A 223 -11.59 -18.42 14.60
C LYS A 223 -11.09 -17.90 13.25
N PHE A 224 -9.83 -18.15 12.90
CA PHE A 224 -9.29 -17.81 11.59
C PHE A 224 -9.86 -18.68 10.47
N ASP A 225 -10.15 -19.96 10.74
CA ASP A 225 -10.79 -20.85 9.78
C ASP A 225 -12.26 -20.44 9.52
N GLU A 226 -12.97 -20.01 10.57
CA GLU A 226 -14.30 -19.38 10.45
C GLU A 226 -14.23 -18.11 9.58
N LEU A 227 -13.29 -17.20 9.90
CA LEU A 227 -13.09 -15.97 9.15
C LEU A 227 -12.73 -16.23 7.68
N LYS A 228 -11.88 -17.22 7.41
CA LYS A 228 -11.51 -17.63 6.05
C LYS A 228 -12.74 -18.08 5.25
N SER A 229 -13.65 -18.82 5.88
CA SER A 229 -14.88 -19.28 5.24
C SER A 229 -15.80 -18.10 4.91
N LEU A 230 -16.04 -17.20 5.86
CA LEU A 230 -16.83 -15.98 5.63
C LEU A 230 -16.23 -15.08 4.54
N ASN A 231 -14.90 -14.97 4.50
CA ASN A 231 -14.20 -14.14 3.53
C ASN A 231 -14.21 -14.76 2.13
N GLN A 232 -14.25 -16.08 2.03
CA GLN A 232 -14.42 -16.78 0.75
C GLN A 232 -15.84 -16.53 0.20
N GLU A 233 -16.88 -16.69 1.03
CA GLU A 233 -18.26 -16.37 0.63
C GLU A 233 -18.40 -14.90 0.19
N ASN A 234 -17.75 -13.99 0.93
CA ASN A 234 -17.72 -12.57 0.58
C ASN A 234 -17.02 -12.31 -0.75
N TYR A 235 -15.89 -13.00 -1.01
CA TYR A 235 -15.16 -12.88 -2.27
C TYR A 235 -16.02 -13.33 -3.44
N ASP A 236 -16.62 -14.52 -3.34
CA ASP A 236 -17.44 -15.10 -4.41
C ASP A 236 -18.66 -14.22 -4.72
N LYS A 237 -19.24 -13.57 -3.70
CA LYS A 237 -20.38 -12.65 -3.84
C LYS A 237 -20.06 -11.37 -4.62
N TYR A 238 -18.90 -10.76 -4.41
CA TYR A 238 -18.59 -9.43 -4.94
C TYR A 238 -17.58 -9.41 -6.08
N LEU A 239 -16.67 -10.39 -6.13
CA LEU A 239 -15.54 -10.44 -7.06
C LEU A 239 -15.60 -11.65 -8.00
N GLY A 240 -16.55 -12.58 -7.79
CA GLY A 240 -16.75 -13.76 -8.63
C GLY A 240 -15.71 -14.87 -8.39
N GLU A 241 -15.49 -15.74 -9.37
CA GLU A 241 -14.49 -16.81 -9.24
C GLU A 241 -13.06 -16.25 -9.25
N ARG A 242 -12.24 -16.71 -8.30
CA ARG A 242 -10.84 -16.29 -8.18
C ARG A 242 -10.10 -16.69 -9.46
N PRO A 243 -9.46 -15.77 -10.20
CA PRO A 243 -8.62 -16.17 -11.32
C PRO A 243 -7.55 -17.12 -10.79
N ALA A 244 -7.31 -18.24 -11.49
CA ALA A 244 -6.33 -19.27 -11.13
C ALA A 244 -4.86 -18.81 -11.17
N GLY A 245 -4.60 -17.51 -11.14
CA GLY A 245 -3.28 -16.92 -10.99
C GLY A 245 -2.84 -16.95 -9.53
N GLY A 246 -1.60 -17.37 -9.28
CA GLY A 246 -1.02 -17.34 -7.95
C GLY A 246 -1.06 -15.93 -7.37
N VAL A 247 -1.81 -15.75 -6.28
CA VAL A 247 -1.77 -14.53 -5.50
C VAL A 247 -0.42 -14.51 -4.80
N LEU A 248 0.43 -13.53 -5.11
CA LEU A 248 1.61 -13.22 -4.30
C LEU A 248 1.10 -12.77 -2.92
N THR A 249 1.01 -13.71 -1.99
CA THR A 249 0.71 -13.41 -0.58
C THR A 249 2.00 -12.98 0.09
N TYR A 250 2.09 -11.70 0.43
CA TYR A 250 3.11 -11.20 1.35
C TYR A 250 2.59 -11.42 2.77
N GLY A 251 3.33 -12.18 3.56
CA GLY A 251 2.92 -12.55 4.91
C GLY A 251 3.79 -13.66 5.48
N PRO A 252 3.46 -14.17 6.67
CA PRO A 252 4.18 -15.27 7.30
C PRO A 252 4.28 -16.48 6.37
N SER A 253 5.50 -16.89 6.02
CA SER A 253 5.74 -17.98 5.07
C SER A 253 6.00 -19.33 5.74
N THR A 254 6.34 -19.33 7.03
CA THR A 254 6.58 -20.54 7.82
C THR A 254 5.49 -20.71 8.89
N PRO A 255 5.19 -21.95 9.33
CA PRO A 255 4.27 -22.19 10.44
C PRO A 255 4.66 -21.46 11.72
N GLU A 256 5.97 -21.33 11.98
CA GLU A 256 6.53 -20.61 13.12
C GLU A 256 6.27 -19.11 13.03
N ASP A 257 6.49 -18.51 11.84
CA ASP A 257 6.20 -17.10 11.61
C ASP A 257 4.70 -16.82 11.70
N LEU A 258 3.86 -17.75 11.23
CA LEU A 258 2.40 -17.64 11.31
C LEU A 258 1.93 -17.67 12.77
N ARG A 259 2.46 -18.62 13.55
CA ARG A 259 2.18 -18.70 14.99
C ARG A 259 2.66 -17.44 15.72
N GLU A 260 3.87 -16.96 15.43
CA GLU A 260 4.39 -15.71 15.99
C GLU A 260 3.47 -14.53 15.66
N HIS A 261 3.13 -14.35 14.39
CA HIS A 261 2.24 -13.29 13.92
C HIS A 261 0.91 -13.33 14.66
N GLN A 262 0.20 -14.46 14.63
CA GLN A 262 -1.12 -14.59 15.25
C GLN A 262 -1.10 -14.29 16.76
N LEU A 263 -0.09 -14.79 17.48
CA LEU A 263 0.01 -14.61 18.92
C LEU A 263 0.45 -13.18 19.31
N MET A 264 1.33 -12.57 18.53
CA MET A 264 1.73 -11.17 18.76
C MET A 264 0.62 -10.20 18.36
N SER A 265 -0.11 -10.46 17.28
CA SER A 265 -1.31 -9.72 16.89
C SER A 265 -2.38 -9.77 17.97
N LEU A 266 -2.55 -10.92 18.61
CA LEU A 266 -3.45 -11.09 19.74
C LEU A 266 -3.03 -10.25 20.96
N LEU A 267 -1.74 -10.13 21.27
CA LEU A 267 -1.26 -9.23 22.33
C LEU A 267 -1.56 -7.75 22.02
N LEU A 268 -1.47 -7.40 20.73
CA LEU A 268 -1.75 -6.07 20.23
C LEU A 268 -3.25 -5.78 20.08
N LEU A 269 -4.12 -6.77 20.26
CA LEU A 269 -5.55 -6.59 20.06
C LEU A 269 -6.11 -5.56 21.04
N ASP A 270 -6.84 -4.56 20.55
CA ASP A 270 -7.42 -3.48 21.34
C ASP A 270 -8.94 -3.41 21.17
N GLU A 271 -9.67 -3.47 22.29
CA GLU A 271 -11.15 -3.46 22.29
C GLU A 271 -11.69 -2.13 21.73
N ASN A 272 -10.98 -1.03 21.97
CA ASN A 272 -11.31 0.29 21.44
C ASN A 272 -10.76 0.54 20.03
N LYS A 273 -10.20 -0.49 19.37
CA LYS A 273 -9.67 -0.41 17.99
C LYS A 273 -8.73 0.80 17.82
N TYR A 274 -7.87 1.06 18.80
CA TYR A 274 -6.94 2.20 18.85
C TYR A 274 -7.54 3.60 18.68
N GLY A 275 -8.85 3.73 18.92
CA GLY A 275 -9.58 4.97 18.71
C GLY A 275 -9.72 5.32 17.22
N TRP A 276 -9.97 4.32 16.36
CA TRP A 276 -10.46 4.62 15.02
C TRP A 276 -11.83 5.29 15.12
N TRP A 277 -11.89 6.57 14.73
CA TRP A 277 -13.12 7.33 14.57
C TRP A 277 -13.30 7.56 13.07
N GLU A 278 -14.49 7.22 12.53
CA GLU A 278 -14.89 7.49 11.15
C GLU A 278 -15.00 8.99 10.85
#